data_AF-A0A7Y9DVK8-F1
#
_entry.id   AF-A0A7Y9DVK8-F1
#
_cell.length_a   1.000
_cell.length_b   1.000
_cell.length_c   1.000
_cell.angle_alpha   90.00
_cell.angle_beta   90.00
_cell.angle_gamma   90.00
#
_symmetry.space_group_name_H-M   'P 1'
#
loop_
_entity.id
_entity.type
_entity.pdbx_description
1 polymer ?
#
loop_
_entity_poly.entity_id
_entity_poly.type
_entity_poly.pdbx_seq_one_letter_code
_entity_poly.pdbx_strand_id
1 'polypeptide(L)'
;MALACPSCEVGAAEYVGMADDGRNEMRCTTCGHHWMHGARPVSPRAVVPKPVKTPAPRARATSARPAATRAATTSTRPAPAPAAAPVVRRFPTLDDVPGESLQRLAALKAAWPRRRPRTDPYAADFRRLYELMFSRAGLPHAEPGQLKDFVTADVLALSGNTSSFSREWRKLGDRDASQRFRDAIEYLLRGESGDDEQSPDDPPLEDRFTALAEQTSPHAMGGARESVLTHVLAVARPERFLPILTVDGGSGGEGKREIVASVLGVDLPPVDRTRHTVGRLACGSNDLLVDALGAGFADLDDAAAFLLWAHAQA
;
A
#
# COMPACT_ATOMS: atom_id res chain seq x y z
N MET A 1 29.19 -3.66 13.32
CA MET A 1 28.27 -4.72 13.78
C MET A 1 28.73 -6.01 13.15
N ALA A 2 29.00 -7.04 13.95
CA ALA A 2 29.32 -8.37 13.42
C ALA A 2 28.03 -8.98 12.84
N LEU A 3 28.08 -9.46 11.61
CA LEU A 3 26.98 -10.18 10.99
C LEU A 3 26.83 -11.54 11.69
N ALA A 4 25.69 -11.79 12.30
CA ALA A 4 25.39 -13.07 12.94
C ALA A 4 25.11 -14.13 11.87
N CYS A 5 25.69 -15.32 12.04
CA CYS A 5 25.41 -16.44 11.14
C CYS A 5 23.96 -16.92 11.34
N PRO A 6 23.15 -17.07 10.28
CA PRO A 6 21.77 -17.54 10.40
C PRO A 6 21.65 -19.02 10.82
N SER A 7 22.75 -19.79 10.75
CA SER A 7 22.73 -21.21 11.12
C SER A 7 23.16 -21.48 12.55
N CYS A 8 24.03 -20.66 13.15
CA CYS A 8 24.54 -20.90 14.50
C CYS A 8 24.50 -19.66 15.40
N GLU A 9 23.97 -18.54 14.91
CA GLU A 9 23.73 -17.27 15.62
C GLU A 9 24.97 -16.60 16.21
N VAL A 10 26.17 -17.11 15.91
CA VAL A 10 27.44 -16.52 16.36
C VAL A 10 27.82 -15.35 15.44
N GLY A 11 28.27 -14.24 16.05
CA GLY A 11 28.75 -13.03 15.38
C GLY A 11 30.14 -13.17 14.76
N ALA A 12 30.36 -14.16 13.90
CA ALA A 12 31.64 -14.41 13.24
C ALA A 12 31.44 -14.80 11.77
N ALA A 13 31.46 -13.79 10.89
CA ALA A 13 31.26 -13.90 9.45
C ALA A 13 32.42 -13.24 8.69
N GLU A 14 32.95 -13.93 7.68
CA GLU A 14 33.92 -13.39 6.72
C GLU A 14 33.30 -13.24 5.34
N TYR A 15 33.75 -12.23 4.60
CA TYR A 15 33.35 -12.01 3.21
C TYR A 15 34.13 -12.95 2.29
N VAL A 16 33.41 -13.75 1.50
CA VAL A 16 34.01 -14.72 0.55
C VAL A 16 34.09 -14.13 -0.85
N GLY A 17 33.09 -13.37 -1.26
CA GLY A 17 32.99 -12.85 -2.61
C GLY A 17 31.62 -12.28 -2.93
N MET A 18 31.36 -12.03 -4.21
CA MET A 18 30.07 -11.56 -4.71
C MET A 18 29.50 -12.65 -5.62
N ALA A 19 28.25 -13.05 -5.40
CA ALA A 19 27.58 -14.03 -6.26
C ALA A 19 27.09 -13.38 -7.56
N ASP A 20 26.69 -14.23 -8.52
CA ASP A 20 26.21 -13.83 -9.84
C ASP A 20 24.98 -12.89 -9.81
N ASP A 21 24.23 -12.89 -8.71
CA ASP A 21 23.09 -12.00 -8.51
C ASP A 21 23.44 -10.69 -7.78
N GLY A 22 24.73 -10.40 -7.62
CA GLY A 22 25.27 -9.15 -7.08
C GLY A 22 25.18 -9.01 -5.56
N ARG A 23 24.75 -10.05 -4.85
CA ARG A 23 24.76 -10.09 -3.38
C ARG A 23 26.12 -10.54 -2.83
N ASN A 24 26.43 -10.14 -1.60
CA ASN A 24 27.68 -10.54 -0.95
C ASN A 24 27.53 -11.96 -0.41
N GLU A 25 28.45 -12.84 -0.79
CA GLU A 25 28.58 -14.16 -0.20
C GLU A 25 29.38 -14.06 1.09
N MET A 26 28.78 -14.57 2.17
CA MET A 26 29.36 -14.58 3.51
C MET A 26 29.57 -16.02 3.95
N ARG A 27 30.65 -16.28 4.68
CA ARG A 27 30.92 -17.57 5.33
C ARG A 27 31.09 -17.39 6.81
N CYS A 28 30.50 -18.29 7.59
CA CYS A 28 30.69 -18.30 9.04
C CYS A 28 32.04 -18.92 9.37
N THR A 29 32.85 -18.22 10.15
CA THR A 29 34.15 -18.75 10.59
C THR A 29 34.01 -19.79 11.72
N THR A 30 32.81 -19.95 12.29
CA THR A 30 32.52 -20.91 13.38
C THR A 30 31.96 -22.24 12.85
N CYS A 31 30.87 -22.21 12.08
CA CYS A 31 30.22 -23.43 11.58
C CYS A 31 30.47 -23.71 10.09
N GLY A 32 31.14 -22.79 9.38
CA GLY A 32 31.42 -22.93 7.96
C GLY A 32 30.22 -22.70 7.04
N HIS A 33 29.06 -22.28 7.56
CA HIS A 33 27.86 -22.03 6.75
C HIS A 33 28.04 -20.85 5.78
N HIS A 34 27.62 -21.02 4.53
CA HIS A 34 27.62 -19.97 3.50
C HIS A 34 26.21 -19.39 3.33
N TRP A 35 26.10 -18.06 3.30
CA TRP A 35 24.82 -17.39 3.01
C TRP A 35 25.02 -16.10 2.21
N MET A 36 23.94 -15.67 1.56
CA MET A 36 23.90 -14.43 0.79
C MET A 36 23.41 -13.29 1.65
N HIS A 37 24.17 -12.20 1.70
CA HIS A 37 23.85 -10.99 2.45
C HIS A 37 23.66 -9.79 1.53
N GLY A 38 22.59 -9.02 1.77
CA GLY A 38 22.22 -7.83 1.00
C GLY A 38 21.06 -8.08 0.02
N ALA A 39 20.40 -7.00 -0.39
CA ALA A 39 19.37 -7.04 -1.42
C ALA A 39 20.00 -7.26 -2.79
N ARG A 40 19.29 -7.96 -3.70
CA ARG A 40 19.72 -8.06 -5.10
C ARG A 40 19.79 -6.66 -5.70
N PRO A 41 20.95 -6.21 -6.21
CA PRO A 41 20.99 -4.97 -6.97
C PRO A 41 20.09 -5.10 -8.19
N VAL A 42 19.14 -4.17 -8.33
CA VAL A 42 18.47 -3.90 -9.60
C VAL A 42 19.56 -3.54 -10.63
N SER A 43 19.61 -4.32 -11.72
CA SER A 43 20.53 -4.30 -12.88
C SER A 43 21.27 -2.96 -13.17
N PRO A 44 22.53 -2.99 -13.66
CA PRO A 44 23.46 -1.89 -13.52
C PRO A 44 23.10 -0.75 -14.47
N ARG A 45 22.51 0.31 -13.93
CA ARG A 45 22.52 1.59 -14.63
C ARG A 45 23.94 2.12 -14.57
N ALA A 46 24.59 2.12 -15.74
CA ALA A 46 25.83 2.84 -15.99
C ALA A 46 25.81 4.19 -15.28
N VAL A 47 26.75 4.37 -14.35
CA VAL A 47 26.98 5.64 -13.65
C VAL A 47 27.49 6.62 -14.70
N VAL A 48 26.58 7.39 -15.29
CA VAL A 48 26.95 8.64 -15.98
C VAL A 48 26.88 9.75 -14.93
N PRO A 49 28.02 10.37 -14.55
CA PRO A 49 28.01 11.44 -13.56
C PRO A 49 27.25 12.64 -14.12
N LYS A 50 26.19 13.07 -13.42
CA LYS A 50 25.46 14.32 -13.72
C LYS A 50 26.36 15.52 -13.42
N PRO A 51 26.41 16.55 -14.28
CA PRO A 51 27.20 17.75 -14.03
C PRO A 51 26.61 18.57 -12.87
N VAL A 52 27.48 19.01 -11.98
CA VAL A 52 27.20 19.94 -10.89
C VAL A 52 26.75 21.28 -11.46
N LYS A 53 25.57 21.77 -11.08
CA LYS A 53 25.15 23.15 -11.35
C LYS A 53 25.53 24.04 -10.17
N THR A 54 26.49 24.93 -10.41
CA THR A 54 26.86 26.05 -9.53
C THR A 54 25.75 27.11 -9.54
N PRO A 55 25.39 27.73 -8.40
CA PRO A 55 24.37 28.77 -8.38
C PRO A 55 24.97 30.15 -8.75
N ALA A 56 24.25 30.91 -9.59
CA ALA A 56 24.55 32.30 -9.91
C ALA A 56 23.56 33.26 -9.22
N PRO A 57 23.95 34.52 -8.96
CA PRO A 57 23.41 35.32 -7.87
C PRO A 57 22.19 36.18 -8.24
N ARG A 58 21.44 36.55 -7.19
CA ARG A 58 20.33 37.52 -7.18
C ARG A 58 20.78 38.90 -7.68
N ALA A 59 20.02 39.47 -8.61
CA ALA A 59 20.03 40.92 -8.87
C ALA A 59 18.70 41.54 -8.43
N ARG A 60 18.83 42.58 -7.61
CA ARG A 60 17.79 43.45 -7.07
C ARG A 60 17.64 44.62 -8.03
N ALA A 61 16.44 44.94 -8.50
CA ALA A 61 16.18 46.17 -9.23
C ALA A 61 14.88 46.82 -8.72
N THR A 62 15.08 47.94 -8.05
CA THR A 62 14.11 48.99 -7.71
C THR A 62 13.77 49.80 -8.96
N SER A 63 12.50 50.15 -9.16
CA SER A 63 12.15 51.44 -9.80
C SER A 63 10.72 51.86 -9.45
N ALA A 64 10.59 53.12 -9.05
CA ALA A 64 9.36 53.79 -8.70
C ALA A 64 8.56 54.27 -9.93
N ARG A 65 7.23 54.29 -9.75
CA ARG A 65 6.14 55.17 -10.26
C ARG A 65 6.40 56.15 -11.43
N PRO A 66 5.37 56.44 -12.26
CA PRO A 66 4.40 57.47 -11.84
C PRO A 66 2.92 57.16 -12.16
N ALA A 67 2.05 57.94 -11.52
CA ALA A 67 0.61 57.94 -11.68
C ALA A 67 0.18 58.63 -12.99
N ALA A 68 -0.82 58.07 -13.66
CA ALA A 68 -1.63 58.78 -14.63
C ALA A 68 -3.08 58.29 -14.54
N THR A 69 -3.95 59.24 -14.22
CA THR A 69 -5.40 59.17 -14.17
C THR A 69 -5.97 59.05 -15.59
N ARG A 70 -6.91 58.13 -15.85
CA ARG A 70 -8.11 58.42 -16.68
C ARG A 70 -9.12 57.25 -16.78
N ALA A 71 -10.34 57.63 -16.43
CA ALA A 71 -11.63 57.34 -17.05
C ALA A 71 -12.09 55.89 -17.28
N ALA A 72 -13.18 55.57 -16.59
CA ALA A 72 -14.00 54.39 -16.74
C ALA A 72 -14.73 54.36 -18.10
N THR A 73 -14.72 53.18 -18.73
CA THR A 73 -15.76 52.74 -19.66
C THR A 73 -16.20 51.34 -19.22
N THR A 74 -17.44 51.29 -18.72
CA THR A 74 -18.15 50.09 -18.31
C THR A 74 -18.50 49.25 -19.55
N SER A 75 -17.72 48.21 -19.82
CA SER A 75 -18.11 47.12 -20.72
C SER A 75 -18.59 45.94 -19.88
N THR A 76 -19.90 45.75 -19.85
CA THR A 76 -20.58 44.68 -19.11
C THR A 76 -20.36 43.34 -19.83
N ARG A 77 -19.29 42.64 -19.47
CA ARG A 77 -19.10 41.23 -19.85
C ARG A 77 -20.12 40.38 -19.07
N PRO A 78 -20.95 39.56 -19.74
CA PRO A 78 -21.87 38.67 -19.03
C PRO A 78 -21.07 37.71 -18.14
N ALA A 79 -21.52 37.55 -16.90
CA ALA A 79 -20.95 36.59 -15.97
C ALA A 79 -21.03 35.17 -16.59
N PRO A 80 -19.95 34.36 -16.51
CA PRO A 80 -20.05 32.96 -16.86
C PRO A 80 -21.11 32.32 -15.97
N ALA A 81 -22.05 31.60 -16.58
CA ALA A 81 -23.03 30.80 -15.87
C ALA A 81 -22.32 29.92 -14.83
N PRO A 82 -22.91 29.73 -13.63
CA PRO A 82 -22.31 28.86 -12.64
C PRO A 82 -22.14 27.47 -13.28
N ALA A 83 -20.88 27.02 -13.37
CA ALA A 83 -20.59 25.65 -13.74
C ALA A 83 -21.42 24.78 -12.81
N ALA A 84 -22.28 23.93 -13.39
CA ALA A 84 -23.03 22.95 -12.63
C ALA A 84 -22.07 22.26 -11.67
N ALA A 85 -22.39 22.29 -10.38
CA ALA A 85 -21.59 21.57 -9.38
C ALA A 85 -21.39 20.14 -9.91
N PRO A 86 -20.16 19.59 -9.87
CA PRO A 86 -19.91 18.26 -10.40
C PRO A 86 -20.91 17.31 -9.74
N VAL A 87 -21.72 16.63 -10.55
CA VAL A 87 -22.63 15.59 -10.07
C VAL A 87 -21.76 14.60 -9.33
N VAL A 88 -21.83 14.64 -8.01
CA VAL A 88 -20.98 13.79 -7.18
C VAL A 88 -21.49 12.38 -7.34
N ARG A 89 -20.78 11.58 -8.13
CA ARG A 89 -21.14 10.19 -8.41
C ARG A 89 -21.07 9.41 -7.10
N ARG A 90 -22.09 8.60 -6.83
CA ARG A 90 -22.03 7.57 -5.78
C ARG A 90 -20.85 6.61 -6.04
N PHE A 91 -20.36 5.93 -5.01
CA PHE A 91 -19.35 4.89 -5.22
C PHE A 91 -19.92 3.77 -6.12
N PRO A 92 -19.17 3.27 -7.12
CA PRO A 92 -19.67 2.22 -8.01
C PRO A 92 -19.98 0.91 -7.30
N THR A 93 -21.03 0.24 -7.75
CA THR A 93 -21.50 -1.06 -7.28
C THR A 93 -21.45 -2.08 -8.42
N LEU A 94 -21.70 -3.36 -8.12
CA LEU A 94 -21.74 -4.40 -9.16
C LEU A 94 -22.77 -4.10 -10.26
N ASP A 95 -23.88 -3.44 -9.93
CA ASP A 95 -24.91 -3.02 -10.88
C ASP A 95 -24.41 -1.97 -11.89
N ASP A 96 -23.33 -1.25 -11.56
CA ASP A 96 -22.72 -0.26 -12.44
C ASP A 96 -21.69 -0.91 -13.41
N VAL A 97 -21.40 -2.21 -13.29
CA VAL A 97 -20.47 -2.95 -14.16
C VAL A 97 -21.14 -3.32 -15.48
N PRO A 98 -20.58 -2.95 -16.64
CA PRO A 98 -21.14 -3.33 -17.94
C PRO A 98 -21.26 -4.86 -18.11
N GLY A 99 -22.37 -5.32 -18.68
CA GLY A 99 -22.60 -6.75 -18.90
C GLY A 99 -21.53 -7.41 -19.79
N GLU A 100 -20.95 -6.68 -20.72
CA GLU A 100 -19.82 -7.15 -21.53
C GLU A 100 -18.53 -7.38 -20.70
N SER A 101 -18.29 -6.53 -19.70
CA SER A 101 -17.18 -6.69 -18.76
C SER A 101 -17.39 -7.94 -17.90
N LEU A 102 -18.61 -8.21 -17.45
CA LEU A 102 -18.93 -9.44 -16.70
C LEU A 102 -18.77 -10.70 -17.56
N GLN A 103 -19.16 -10.65 -18.84
CA GLN A 103 -18.92 -11.75 -19.78
C GLN A 103 -17.42 -11.98 -20.00
N ARG A 104 -16.64 -10.90 -20.17
CA ARG A 104 -15.17 -10.98 -20.30
C ARG A 104 -14.55 -11.55 -19.03
N LEU A 105 -14.98 -11.10 -17.85
CA LEU A 105 -14.53 -11.61 -16.57
C LEU A 105 -14.80 -13.12 -16.45
N ALA A 106 -15.99 -13.58 -16.83
CA ALA A 106 -16.30 -15.01 -16.85
C ALA A 106 -15.41 -15.81 -17.82
N ALA A 107 -15.11 -15.26 -19.00
CA ALA A 107 -14.18 -15.88 -19.95
C ALA A 107 -12.74 -15.92 -19.41
N LEU A 108 -12.29 -14.85 -18.76
CA LEU A 108 -10.98 -14.80 -18.08
C LEU A 108 -10.91 -15.84 -16.96
N LYS A 109 -11.96 -15.97 -16.14
CA LYS A 109 -12.04 -17.00 -15.09
C LYS A 109 -11.94 -18.41 -15.66
N ALA A 110 -12.61 -18.68 -16.79
CA ALA A 110 -12.53 -19.97 -17.47
C ALA A 110 -11.13 -20.24 -18.06
N ALA A 111 -10.41 -19.18 -18.46
CA ALA A 111 -9.05 -19.25 -18.96
C ALA A 111 -7.97 -19.25 -17.86
N TRP A 112 -8.36 -19.04 -16.59
CA TRP A 112 -7.43 -19.00 -15.45
C TRP A 112 -6.62 -20.31 -15.39
N PRO A 113 -5.27 -20.27 -15.50
CA PRO A 113 -4.48 -21.47 -15.68
C PRO A 113 -4.65 -22.48 -14.54
N ARG A 114 -4.85 -23.75 -14.88
CA ARG A 114 -4.86 -24.85 -13.90
C ARG A 114 -3.56 -24.92 -13.10
N ARG A 115 -2.44 -24.60 -13.75
CA ARG A 115 -1.15 -24.38 -13.08
C ARG A 115 -1.01 -22.88 -12.82
N ARG A 116 -1.59 -22.45 -11.71
CA ARG A 116 -1.62 -21.05 -11.28
C ARG A 116 -0.20 -20.49 -11.17
N PRO A 117 0.03 -19.21 -11.50
CA PRO A 117 1.26 -18.53 -11.11
C PRO A 117 1.53 -18.82 -9.64
N ARG A 118 2.75 -19.25 -9.33
CA ARG A 118 3.10 -19.74 -7.99
C ARG A 118 2.88 -18.60 -7.00
N THR A 119 1.84 -18.70 -6.18
CA THR A 119 1.72 -17.92 -4.95
C THR A 119 2.99 -18.13 -4.14
N ASP A 120 3.44 -17.10 -3.42
CA ASP A 120 4.60 -17.23 -2.55
C ASP A 120 4.41 -18.48 -1.66
N PRO A 121 5.33 -19.46 -1.69
CA PRO A 121 5.18 -20.69 -0.92
C PRO A 121 5.04 -20.45 0.59
N TYR A 122 5.42 -19.26 1.08
CA TYR A 122 5.30 -18.87 2.47
C TYR A 122 4.03 -18.05 2.78
N ALA A 123 3.21 -17.70 1.78
CA ALA A 123 2.04 -16.83 1.98
C ALA A 123 1.03 -17.39 3.00
N ALA A 124 0.76 -18.70 2.95
CA ALA A 124 -0.17 -19.36 3.86
C ALA A 124 0.34 -19.35 5.31
N ASP A 125 1.62 -19.67 5.52
CA ASP A 125 2.24 -19.67 6.84
C ASP A 125 2.37 -18.25 7.40
N PHE A 126 2.73 -17.29 6.54
CA PHE A 126 2.77 -15.87 6.87
C PHE A 126 1.40 -15.38 7.34
N ARG A 127 0.35 -15.64 6.57
CA ARG A 127 -1.03 -15.28 6.93
C ARG A 127 -1.41 -15.87 8.27
N ARG A 128 -1.23 -17.19 8.45
CA ARG A 128 -1.60 -17.87 9.69
C ARG A 128 -0.88 -17.29 10.92
N LEU A 129 0.42 -16.99 10.79
CA LEU A 129 1.20 -16.37 11.85
C LEU A 129 0.63 -15.00 12.21
N TYR A 130 0.43 -14.14 11.21
CA TYR A 130 0.04 -12.75 11.45
C TYR A 130 -1.45 -12.58 11.76
N GLU A 131 -2.31 -13.49 11.32
CA GLU A 131 -3.71 -13.59 11.75
C GLU A 131 -3.80 -13.91 13.24
N LEU A 132 -3.03 -14.91 13.71
CA LEU A 132 -2.91 -15.21 15.14
C LEU A 132 -2.33 -14.01 15.90
N MET A 133 -1.30 -13.37 15.35
CA MET A 133 -0.65 -12.21 15.96
C MET A 133 -1.57 -10.99 16.04
N PHE A 134 -2.44 -10.75 15.06
CA PHE A 134 -3.39 -9.62 15.07
C PHE A 134 -4.71 -9.93 15.78
N SER A 135 -4.89 -11.16 16.25
CA SER A 135 -5.98 -11.51 17.17
C SER A 135 -5.89 -10.69 18.47
N ARG A 136 -7.02 -10.60 19.18
CA ARG A 136 -7.14 -9.81 20.42
C ARG A 136 -6.16 -10.28 21.51
N ALA A 137 -5.93 -11.60 21.55
CA ALA A 137 -4.97 -12.20 22.47
C ALA A 137 -3.53 -12.09 21.96
N GLY A 138 -3.31 -12.12 20.65
CA GLY A 138 -1.96 -12.10 20.05
C GLY A 138 -1.32 -10.72 20.05
N LEU A 139 -2.08 -9.67 19.71
CA LEU A 139 -1.51 -8.36 19.40
C LEU A 139 -0.75 -7.72 20.56
N PRO A 140 -1.23 -7.80 21.82
CA PRO A 140 -0.48 -7.28 22.98
C PRO A 140 0.88 -7.94 23.20
N HIS A 141 1.08 -9.16 22.67
CA HIS A 141 2.30 -9.96 22.85
C HIS A 141 3.17 -10.02 21.58
N ALA A 142 2.76 -9.36 20.49
CA ALA A 142 3.53 -9.33 19.25
C ALA A 142 4.90 -8.66 19.48
N GLU A 143 6.01 -9.32 19.15
CA GLU A 143 7.34 -8.75 19.37
C GLU A 143 7.67 -7.64 18.36
N PRO A 144 8.49 -6.62 18.72
CA PRO A 144 8.84 -5.54 17.82
C PRO A 144 9.42 -6.00 16.48
N GLY A 145 10.25 -7.06 16.49
CA GLY A 145 10.81 -7.64 15.28
C GLY A 145 9.73 -8.17 14.34
N GLN A 146 8.77 -8.94 14.86
CA GLN A 146 7.67 -9.52 14.08
C GLN A 146 6.79 -8.44 13.45
N LEU A 147 6.46 -7.41 14.22
CA LEU A 147 5.67 -6.27 13.75
C LEU A 147 6.37 -5.49 12.62
N LYS A 148 7.69 -5.36 12.69
CA LYS A 148 8.48 -4.71 11.65
C LYS A 148 8.61 -5.60 10.42
N ASP A 149 8.88 -6.89 10.62
CA ASP A 149 9.03 -7.89 9.56
C ASP A 149 7.73 -8.00 8.76
N PHE A 150 6.57 -7.98 9.40
CA PHE A 150 5.26 -7.91 8.75
C PHE A 150 5.17 -6.82 7.68
N VAL A 151 5.68 -5.63 7.98
CA VAL A 151 5.59 -4.48 7.07
C VAL A 151 6.64 -4.54 5.97
N THR A 152 7.82 -5.09 6.26
CA THR A 152 8.95 -5.08 5.33
C THR A 152 9.10 -6.35 4.50
N ALA A 153 8.36 -7.41 4.81
CA ALA A 153 8.36 -8.65 4.07
C ALA A 153 7.50 -8.51 2.80
N ASP A 154 8.10 -8.81 1.65
CA ASP A 154 7.39 -8.96 0.37
C ASP A 154 6.76 -10.37 0.25
N VAL A 155 6.12 -10.83 1.33
CA VAL A 155 5.35 -12.08 1.38
C VAL A 155 3.87 -11.71 1.34
N LEU A 156 3.05 -12.55 0.70
CA LEU A 156 1.62 -12.34 0.43
C LEU A 156 1.31 -11.21 -0.56
N ALA A 157 1.91 -10.03 -0.41
CA ALA A 157 1.80 -8.92 -1.35
C ALA A 157 3.06 -8.04 -1.33
N LEU A 158 3.33 -7.35 -2.44
CA LEU A 158 4.42 -6.39 -2.54
C LEU A 158 4.11 -5.17 -1.66
N SER A 159 4.86 -4.99 -0.57
CA SER A 159 4.60 -3.94 0.43
C SER A 159 4.91 -2.54 -0.11
N GLY A 160 5.59 -2.46 -1.26
CA GLY A 160 6.01 -1.24 -1.92
C GLY A 160 7.13 -0.52 -1.15
N ASN A 161 7.16 0.81 -1.21
CA ASN A 161 8.19 1.60 -0.54
C ASN A 161 7.91 1.75 0.97
N THR A 162 8.57 0.94 1.79
CA THR A 162 8.45 0.92 3.26
C THR A 162 9.46 1.85 3.96
N SER A 163 10.18 2.70 3.22
CA SER A 163 11.26 3.53 3.77
C SER A 163 10.78 4.59 4.77
N SER A 164 9.54 5.08 4.63
CA SER A 164 8.91 6.02 5.57
C SER A 164 8.65 5.33 6.91
N PHE A 165 8.05 4.14 6.88
CA PHE A 165 7.82 3.31 8.06
C PHE A 165 9.14 2.95 8.75
N SER A 166 10.13 2.45 8.01
CA SER A 166 11.45 2.10 8.54
C SER A 166 12.20 3.31 9.13
N ARG A 167 11.94 4.53 8.65
CA ARG A 167 12.52 5.76 9.20
C ARG A 167 11.84 6.16 10.50
N GLU A 168 10.51 6.12 10.54
CA GLU A 168 9.77 6.42 11.76
C GLU A 168 10.07 5.39 12.86
N TRP A 169 10.13 4.10 12.50
CA TRP A 169 10.52 3.04 13.41
C TRP A 169 11.89 3.30 14.07
N ARG A 170 12.90 3.65 13.27
CA ARG A 170 14.25 3.99 13.78
C ARG A 170 14.26 5.23 14.66
N LYS A 171 13.40 6.21 14.39
CA LYS A 171 13.30 7.45 15.16
C LYS A 171 12.65 7.22 16.52
N LEU A 172 11.62 6.39 16.59
CA LEU A 172 10.91 6.06 17.83
C LEU A 172 11.65 5.01 18.67
N GLY A 173 12.36 4.09 18.03
CA GLY A 173 12.94 2.91 18.67
C GLY A 173 11.91 1.79 18.86
N ASP A 174 12.39 0.56 19.06
CA ASP A 174 11.56 -0.65 18.97
C ASP A 174 10.38 -0.67 19.94
N ARG A 175 10.58 -0.19 21.18
CA ARG A 175 9.52 -0.15 22.20
C ARG A 175 8.37 0.77 21.79
N ASP A 176 8.68 2.03 21.50
CA ASP A 176 7.64 3.03 21.20
C ASP A 176 7.04 2.82 19.82
N ALA A 177 7.84 2.39 18.84
CA ALA A 177 7.36 2.05 17.50
C ALA A 177 6.39 0.86 17.54
N SER A 178 6.76 -0.22 18.22
CA SER A 178 5.90 -1.40 18.35
C SER A 178 4.60 -1.07 19.08
N GLN A 179 4.65 -0.29 20.15
CA GLN A 179 3.43 0.12 20.86
C GLN A 179 2.50 0.93 19.94
N ARG A 180 3.02 1.98 19.29
CA ARG A 180 2.20 2.78 18.37
C ARG A 180 1.63 1.97 17.21
N PHE A 181 2.39 0.99 16.72
CA PHE A 181 1.89 0.15 15.64
C PHE A 181 0.79 -0.81 16.12
N ARG A 182 0.92 -1.38 17.33
CA ARG A 182 -0.16 -2.15 17.97
C ARG A 182 -1.39 -1.28 18.15
N ASP A 183 -1.26 -0.06 18.66
CA ASP A 183 -2.38 0.87 18.85
C ASP A 183 -3.08 1.19 17.52
N ALA A 184 -2.30 1.40 16.44
CA ALA A 184 -2.84 1.61 15.10
C ALA A 184 -3.61 0.39 14.57
N ILE A 185 -3.09 -0.83 14.77
CA ILE A 185 -3.73 -2.07 14.35
C ILE A 185 -5.00 -2.32 15.17
N GLU A 186 -4.94 -2.16 16.49
CA GLU A 186 -6.07 -2.30 17.40
C GLU A 186 -7.21 -1.35 16.99
N TYR A 187 -6.89 -0.06 16.82
CA TYR A 187 -7.85 0.94 16.38
C TYR A 187 -8.44 0.60 15.00
N LEU A 188 -7.61 0.17 14.04
CA LEU A 188 -8.08 -0.22 12.71
C LEU A 188 -9.04 -1.42 12.75
N LEU A 189 -8.75 -2.43 13.57
CA LEU A 189 -9.51 -3.67 13.59
C LEU A 189 -10.75 -3.59 14.49
N ARG A 190 -10.66 -2.87 15.62
CA ARG A 190 -11.63 -2.94 16.73
C ARG A 190 -12.21 -1.60 17.18
N GLY A 191 -11.63 -0.48 16.76
CA GLY A 191 -12.16 0.87 17.06
C GLY A 191 -11.73 1.36 18.44
N GLU A 192 -12.41 2.37 18.98
CA GLU A 192 -12.14 2.91 20.32
C GLU A 192 -12.75 2.02 21.42
N SER A 193 -13.89 1.38 21.14
CA SER A 193 -14.52 0.47 22.10
C SER A 193 -13.70 -0.81 22.33
N GLY A 194 -12.94 -1.22 21.30
CA GLY A 194 -12.16 -2.46 21.32
C GLY A 194 -13.01 -3.72 21.13
N ASP A 195 -14.30 -3.58 20.80
CA ASP A 195 -15.21 -4.70 20.62
C ASP A 195 -15.12 -5.33 19.22
N ASP A 196 -15.39 -6.63 19.12
CA ASP A 196 -15.30 -7.38 17.86
C ASP A 196 -16.49 -7.12 16.93
N GLU A 197 -17.62 -6.68 17.50
CA GLU A 197 -18.75 -6.15 16.74
C GLU A 197 -18.58 -4.63 16.58
N GLN A 198 -18.94 -4.13 15.40
CA GLN A 198 -18.92 -2.70 15.09
C GLN A 198 -19.80 -1.94 16.10
N SER A 199 -19.17 -1.35 17.12
CA SER A 199 -19.88 -0.50 18.06
C SER A 199 -20.53 0.64 17.27
N PRO A 200 -21.82 0.95 17.50
CA PRO A 200 -22.49 2.04 16.80
C PRO A 200 -21.86 3.41 17.10
N ASP A 201 -21.11 3.50 18.19
CA ASP A 201 -20.37 4.70 18.59
C ASP A 201 -18.97 4.79 17.93
N ASP A 202 -18.46 3.68 17.39
CA ASP A 202 -17.18 3.66 16.71
C ASP A 202 -17.29 4.12 15.25
N PRO A 203 -16.32 4.91 14.76
CA PRO A 203 -16.28 5.26 13.35
C PRO A 203 -16.24 3.99 12.47
N PRO A 204 -16.87 4.02 11.29
CA PRO A 204 -16.82 2.91 10.35
C PRO A 204 -15.37 2.63 9.92
N LEU A 205 -15.11 1.40 9.45
CA LEU A 205 -13.75 0.96 9.12
C LEU A 205 -13.06 1.91 8.13
N GLU A 206 -13.79 2.40 7.14
CA GLU A 206 -13.34 3.33 6.11
C GLU A 206 -12.85 4.65 6.70
N ASP A 207 -13.54 5.15 7.72
CA ASP A 207 -13.20 6.41 8.36
C ASP A 207 -12.01 6.22 9.31
N ARG A 208 -11.93 5.08 10.03
CA ARG A 208 -10.74 4.70 10.83
C ARG A 208 -9.50 4.54 9.97
N PHE A 209 -9.64 3.81 8.86
CA PHE A 209 -8.58 3.64 7.86
C PHE A 209 -8.10 5.00 7.34
N THR A 210 -9.03 5.88 6.95
CA THR A 210 -8.71 7.22 6.46
C THR A 210 -7.93 8.00 7.51
N ALA A 211 -8.39 8.01 8.77
CA ALA A 211 -7.76 8.75 9.84
C ALA A 211 -6.33 8.28 10.14
N LEU A 212 -6.07 6.97 10.06
CA LEU A 212 -4.72 6.40 10.20
C LEU A 212 -3.84 6.74 8.97
N ALA A 213 -4.37 6.54 7.76
CA ALA A 213 -3.62 6.78 6.52
C ALA A 213 -3.21 8.25 6.36
N GLU A 214 -4.11 9.17 6.69
CA GLU A 214 -3.89 10.62 6.64
C GLU A 214 -3.15 11.17 7.87
N GLN A 215 -2.87 10.31 8.86
CA GLN A 215 -2.15 10.67 10.09
C GLN A 215 -2.89 11.73 10.93
N THR A 216 -4.23 11.66 10.93
CA THR A 216 -5.11 12.54 11.71
C THR A 216 -5.65 11.87 12.98
N SER A 217 -5.58 10.54 13.06
CA SER A 217 -5.88 9.79 14.28
C SER A 217 -4.75 9.90 15.31
N PRO A 218 -5.05 10.01 16.63
CA PRO A 218 -4.04 9.91 17.68
C PRO A 218 -3.32 8.56 17.71
N HIS A 219 -3.95 7.51 17.17
CA HIS A 219 -3.38 6.16 17.07
C HIS A 219 -2.46 5.99 15.85
N ALA A 220 -2.30 7.02 15.00
CA ALA A 220 -1.53 6.89 13.77
C ALA A 220 -0.03 6.74 14.04
N MET A 221 0.59 5.81 13.30
CA MET A 221 2.04 5.68 13.21
C MET A 221 2.55 6.21 11.87
N GLY A 222 3.59 7.06 11.94
CA GLY A 222 4.24 7.58 10.74
C GLY A 222 4.74 6.46 9.83
N GLY A 223 4.33 6.50 8.56
CA GLY A 223 4.72 5.51 7.56
C GLY A 223 3.81 4.28 7.49
N ALA A 224 2.96 4.02 8.49
CA ALA A 224 1.87 3.03 8.39
C ALA A 224 0.70 3.63 7.60
N ARG A 225 0.87 3.73 6.28
CA ARG A 225 -0.11 4.31 5.34
C ARG A 225 -0.96 3.24 4.69
N GLU A 226 -1.76 3.64 3.72
CA GLU A 226 -2.70 2.83 2.93
C GLU A 226 -2.24 1.39 2.64
N SER A 227 -1.03 1.19 2.07
CA SER A 227 -0.55 -0.15 1.74
C SER A 227 -0.36 -1.03 2.97
N VAL A 228 0.20 -0.48 4.04
CA VAL A 228 0.41 -1.18 5.32
C VAL A 228 -0.94 -1.51 5.96
N LEU A 229 -1.86 -0.54 6.00
CA LEU A 229 -3.19 -0.72 6.60
C LEU A 229 -4.02 -1.75 5.82
N THR A 230 -3.92 -1.74 4.49
CA THR A 230 -4.57 -2.74 3.65
C THR A 230 -3.95 -4.12 3.84
N HIS A 231 -2.63 -4.20 4.04
CA HIS A 231 -1.95 -5.47 4.34
C HIS A 231 -2.44 -6.05 5.68
N VAL A 232 -2.59 -5.19 6.71
CA VAL A 232 -3.19 -5.60 8.00
C VAL A 232 -4.58 -6.19 7.79
N LEU A 233 -5.42 -5.55 6.97
CA LEU A 233 -6.78 -6.04 6.69
C LEU A 233 -6.78 -7.35 5.89
N ALA A 234 -5.91 -7.50 4.89
CA ALA A 234 -5.80 -8.72 4.08
C ALA A 234 -5.39 -9.94 4.92
N VAL A 235 -4.64 -9.73 6.00
CA VAL A 235 -4.24 -10.80 6.93
C VAL A 235 -5.25 -11.01 8.04
N ALA A 236 -5.79 -9.94 8.63
CA ALA A 236 -6.71 -10.03 9.77
C ALA A 236 -8.15 -10.39 9.36
N ARG A 237 -8.52 -10.16 8.10
CA ARG A 237 -9.84 -10.43 7.51
C ARG A 237 -9.68 -11.06 6.13
N PRO A 238 -9.03 -12.24 6.04
CA PRO A 238 -8.67 -12.90 4.79
C PRO A 238 -9.86 -13.32 3.93
N GLU A 239 -11.05 -13.37 4.51
CA GLU A 239 -12.34 -13.65 3.87
C GLU A 239 -12.96 -12.43 3.17
N ARG A 240 -12.51 -11.21 3.53
CA ARG A 240 -13.05 -9.96 2.98
C ARG A 240 -12.05 -9.19 2.15
N PHE A 241 -10.77 -9.15 2.54
CA PHE A 241 -9.80 -8.25 1.92
C PHE A 241 -8.82 -8.98 1.00
N LEU A 242 -8.74 -8.51 -0.25
CA LEU A 242 -7.75 -8.93 -1.23
C LEU A 242 -6.36 -8.41 -0.85
N PRO A 243 -5.28 -9.20 -1.03
CA PRO A 243 -3.89 -8.75 -0.88
C PRO A 243 -3.42 -7.85 -2.05
N ILE A 244 -4.23 -6.86 -2.44
CA ILE A 244 -3.91 -5.80 -3.39
C ILE A 244 -3.83 -4.51 -2.57
N LEU A 245 -2.61 -4.06 -2.28
CA LEU A 245 -2.39 -3.16 -1.14
C LEU A 245 -2.72 -1.69 -1.42
N THR A 246 -2.74 -1.27 -2.68
CA THR A 246 -2.98 0.14 -3.02
C THR A 246 -4.23 0.32 -3.88
N VAL A 247 -4.89 1.46 -3.68
CA VAL A 247 -5.95 2.00 -4.52
C VAL A 247 -5.36 2.40 -5.86
N ASP A 248 -4.23 3.13 -5.86
CA ASP A 248 -3.55 3.56 -7.07
C ASP A 248 -2.22 2.80 -7.22
N GLY A 249 -1.95 2.24 -8.39
CA GLY A 249 -0.73 1.46 -8.67
C GLY A 249 0.53 2.31 -8.84
N GLY A 250 0.39 3.64 -8.83
CA GLY A 250 1.49 4.56 -9.13
C GLY A 250 2.14 4.23 -10.48
N SER A 251 3.47 4.22 -10.52
CA SER A 251 4.21 3.91 -11.76
C SER A 251 4.15 2.44 -12.18
N GLY A 252 3.66 1.55 -11.31
CA GLY A 252 3.53 0.11 -11.57
C GLY A 252 2.21 -0.29 -12.21
N GLY A 253 1.16 0.54 -12.10
CA GLY A 253 -0.13 0.30 -12.75
C GLY A 253 -0.99 -0.83 -12.15
N GLU A 254 -0.59 -1.42 -11.02
CA GLU A 254 -1.23 -2.62 -10.45
C GLU A 254 -2.13 -2.32 -9.23
N GLY A 255 -2.67 -1.10 -9.13
CA GLY A 255 -3.58 -0.72 -8.05
C GLY A 255 -5.01 -1.14 -8.31
N LYS A 256 -5.85 -1.10 -7.26
CA LYS A 256 -7.28 -1.44 -7.39
C LYS A 256 -7.99 -0.59 -8.44
N ARG A 257 -7.61 0.68 -8.62
CA ARG A 257 -8.19 1.58 -9.64
C ARG A 257 -7.91 1.07 -11.04
N GLU A 258 -6.65 0.76 -11.34
CA GLU A 258 -6.26 0.27 -12.66
C GLU A 258 -6.87 -1.10 -12.96
N ILE A 259 -6.96 -1.97 -11.94
CA ILE A 259 -7.60 -3.28 -12.05
C ILE A 259 -9.11 -3.13 -12.29
N VAL A 260 -9.81 -2.31 -11.50
CA VAL A 260 -11.25 -2.08 -11.69
C VAL A 260 -11.54 -1.49 -13.08
N ALA A 261 -10.74 -0.52 -13.54
CA ALA A 261 -10.92 0.07 -14.85
C ALA A 261 -10.68 -0.94 -15.99
N SER A 262 -9.61 -1.74 -15.92
CA SER A 262 -9.25 -2.68 -16.99
C SER A 262 -10.09 -3.96 -16.99
N VAL A 263 -10.40 -4.51 -15.82
CA VAL A 263 -11.10 -5.80 -15.66
C VAL A 263 -12.61 -5.61 -15.62
N LEU A 264 -13.11 -4.57 -14.94
CA LEU A 264 -14.55 -4.32 -14.79
C LEU A 264 -15.07 -3.23 -15.73
N GLY A 265 -14.19 -2.44 -16.37
CA GLY A 265 -14.64 -1.36 -17.26
C GLY A 265 -15.32 -0.20 -16.51
N VAL A 266 -15.01 -0.04 -15.22
CA VAL A 266 -15.60 0.99 -14.35
C VAL A 266 -14.50 1.94 -13.87
N ASP A 267 -14.74 3.25 -13.97
CA ASP A 267 -13.85 4.24 -13.40
C ASP A 267 -14.19 4.49 -11.93
N LEU A 268 -13.23 4.25 -11.04
CA LEU A 268 -13.36 4.69 -9.65
C LEU A 268 -13.34 6.22 -9.55
N PRO A 269 -14.05 6.82 -8.59
CA PRO A 269 -13.97 8.26 -8.39
C PRO A 269 -12.58 8.68 -7.86
N PRO A 270 -12.16 9.95 -8.05
CA PRO A 270 -10.91 10.46 -7.48
C PRO A 270 -11.01 10.55 -5.95
N VAL A 271 -9.86 10.56 -5.28
CA VAL A 271 -9.79 10.78 -3.82
C VAL A 271 -10.27 12.19 -3.49
N ASP A 272 -11.14 12.30 -2.49
CA ASP A 272 -11.54 13.57 -1.87
C ASP A 272 -11.63 13.46 -0.34
N ARG A 273 -11.83 14.59 0.35
CA ARG A 273 -11.80 14.66 1.83
C ARG A 273 -13.11 14.28 2.51
N THR A 274 -14.17 13.94 1.78
CA THR A 274 -15.53 13.89 2.32
C THR A 274 -16.29 12.63 1.92
N ARG A 275 -16.38 12.34 0.62
CA ARG A 275 -17.22 11.26 0.08
C ARG A 275 -16.38 10.11 -0.45
N HIS A 276 -15.20 10.41 -0.99
CA HIS A 276 -14.29 9.42 -1.56
C HIS A 276 -12.93 9.49 -0.88
N THR A 277 -12.94 9.37 0.45
CA THR A 277 -11.71 9.27 1.23
C THR A 277 -10.90 8.05 0.84
N VAL A 278 -9.61 8.04 1.17
CA VAL A 278 -8.72 6.91 0.87
C VAL A 278 -9.26 5.60 1.45
N GLY A 279 -9.84 5.61 2.67
CA GLY A 279 -10.41 4.41 3.26
C GLY A 279 -11.67 3.92 2.55
N ARG A 280 -12.54 4.84 2.10
CA ARG A 280 -13.73 4.48 1.29
C ARG A 280 -13.35 3.92 -0.07
N LEU A 281 -12.32 4.47 -0.70
CA LEU A 281 -11.77 3.93 -1.94
C LEU A 281 -11.12 2.56 -1.69
N ALA A 282 -10.29 2.41 -0.65
CA ALA A 282 -9.59 1.16 -0.36
C ALA A 282 -10.55 0.00 -0.04
N CYS A 283 -11.59 0.26 0.77
CA CYS A 283 -12.61 -0.74 1.12
C CYS A 283 -13.63 -0.92 0.00
N GLY A 284 -14.18 0.16 -0.55
CA GLY A 284 -15.20 0.07 -1.59
C GLY A 284 -14.69 -0.60 -2.87
N SER A 285 -13.47 -0.31 -3.30
CA SER A 285 -12.90 -0.97 -4.50
C SER A 285 -12.53 -2.43 -4.22
N ASN A 286 -12.15 -2.76 -2.98
CA ASN A 286 -11.97 -4.14 -2.55
C ASN A 286 -13.28 -4.91 -2.63
N ASP A 287 -14.33 -4.38 -1.99
CA ASP A 287 -15.65 -5.02 -1.92
C ASP A 287 -16.24 -5.17 -3.33
N LEU A 288 -16.14 -4.16 -4.20
CA LEU A 288 -16.55 -4.25 -5.61
C LEU A 288 -15.82 -5.37 -6.37
N LEU A 289 -14.50 -5.51 -6.18
CA LEU A 289 -13.73 -6.57 -6.82
C LEU A 289 -14.15 -7.96 -6.30
N VAL A 290 -14.30 -8.11 -4.99
CA VAL A 290 -14.74 -9.38 -4.36
C VAL A 290 -16.14 -9.76 -4.86
N ASP A 291 -17.08 -8.82 -4.87
CA ASP A 291 -18.44 -9.03 -5.36
C ASP A 291 -18.46 -9.43 -6.83
N ALA A 292 -17.67 -8.78 -7.68
CA ALA A 292 -17.59 -9.09 -9.10
C ALA A 292 -16.95 -10.47 -9.36
N LEU A 293 -15.96 -10.86 -8.56
CA LEU A 293 -15.32 -12.16 -8.66
C LEU A 293 -16.26 -13.30 -8.25
N GLY A 294 -17.05 -13.12 -7.19
CA GLY A 294 -17.93 -14.14 -6.66
C GLY A 294 -17.20 -15.46 -6.32
N ALA A 295 -17.91 -16.58 -6.43
CA ALA A 295 -17.34 -17.90 -6.13
C ALA A 295 -16.38 -18.43 -7.22
N GLY A 296 -15.57 -19.44 -6.87
CA GLY A 296 -14.73 -20.19 -7.81
C GLY A 296 -13.22 -20.06 -7.58
N PHE A 297 -12.81 -19.31 -6.56
CA PHE A 297 -11.43 -19.23 -6.09
C PHE A 297 -11.26 -20.05 -4.81
N ALA A 298 -10.04 -20.52 -4.55
CA ALA A 298 -9.74 -21.25 -3.33
C ALA A 298 -9.81 -20.33 -2.08
N ASP A 299 -9.32 -19.11 -2.25
CA ASP A 299 -9.25 -18.04 -1.25
C ASP A 299 -9.08 -16.69 -1.98
N LEU A 300 -9.00 -15.59 -1.22
CA LEU A 300 -8.76 -14.26 -1.80
C LEU A 300 -7.33 -14.06 -2.32
N ASP A 301 -6.39 -14.97 -2.06
CA ASP A 301 -5.02 -14.89 -2.58
C ASP A 301 -4.98 -15.39 -4.02
N ASP A 302 -5.65 -16.51 -4.29
CA ASP A 302 -5.94 -17.01 -5.62
C ASP A 302 -6.75 -15.99 -6.43
N ALA A 303 -7.74 -15.34 -5.80
CA ALA A 303 -8.53 -14.30 -6.44
C ALA A 303 -7.70 -13.05 -6.80
N ALA A 304 -6.81 -12.59 -5.92
CA ALA A 304 -5.91 -11.49 -6.20
C ALA A 304 -4.87 -11.84 -7.29
N ALA A 305 -4.30 -13.05 -7.25
CA ALA A 305 -3.40 -13.53 -8.30
C ALA A 305 -4.10 -13.57 -9.67
N PHE A 306 -5.37 -13.98 -9.69
CA PHE A 306 -6.20 -13.92 -10.88
C PHE A 306 -6.41 -12.48 -11.37
N LEU A 307 -6.76 -11.54 -10.50
CA LEU A 307 -6.98 -10.14 -10.87
C LEU A 307 -5.73 -9.49 -11.47
N LEU A 308 -4.56 -9.73 -10.89
CA LEU A 308 -3.29 -9.22 -11.42
C LEU A 308 -2.98 -9.83 -12.79
N TRP A 309 -3.21 -11.13 -12.97
CA TRP A 309 -3.06 -11.76 -14.28
C TRP A 309 -4.07 -11.23 -15.31
N ALA A 310 -5.33 -11.07 -14.91
CA ALA A 310 -6.42 -10.59 -15.75
C ALA A 310 -6.16 -9.15 -16.21
N HIS A 311 -5.67 -8.30 -15.30
CA HIS A 311 -5.21 -6.95 -15.62
C HIS A 311 -4.09 -6.98 -16.68
N ALA A 312 -3.12 -7.89 -16.54
CA ALA A 312 -2.04 -8.04 -17.53
C ALA A 312 -2.51 -8.60 -18.89
N GLN A 313 -3.74 -9.12 -19.00
CA GLN A 313 -4.34 -9.54 -20.28
C GLN A 313 -5.14 -8.42 -20.97
N ALA A 314 -5.49 -7.35 -20.26
CA ALA A 314 -6.37 -6.28 -20.72
C ALA A 314 -5.62 -5.22 -21.55
#